data_AF-A0A957N3C0-F1
#
_entry.id   AF-A0A957N3C0-F1
#
_cell.length_a   1.000
_cell.length_b   1.000
_cell.length_c   1.000
_cell.angle_alpha   90.00
_cell.angle_beta   90.00
_cell.angle_gamma   90.00
#
_symmetry.space_group_name_H-M   'P 1'
#
loop_
_entity.id
_entity.type
_entity.pdbx_description
1 polymer ?
#
loop_
_entity_poly.entity_id
_entity_poly.type
_entity_poly.pdbx_seq_one_letter_code
_entity_poly.pdbx_strand_id
1 'polypeptide(L)'
;MPSLLHLHPPIVHFPVALLVVASAAGLTVLYITPRADLRALTWWAMLLGWIAGLVAVLTGLWDQRNLAPDAPFRSVLNLHIGAGLALLLVYGWILYQRWLFHGAKAQRKRAQAGMDVDDLLLLPSAQLWLTALLVAGALLVLLSGWNGGQLVYVWGVNVGG
;
A
#
# COMPACT_ATOMS: atom_id res chain seq x y z
N MET A 1 28.74 13.25 12.47
CA MET A 1 27.45 13.73 11.94
C MET A 1 26.43 12.63 12.20
N PRO A 2 25.25 12.90 12.78
CA PRO A 2 24.26 11.85 12.95
C PRO A 2 23.94 11.30 11.57
N SER A 3 24.27 10.04 11.35
CA SER A 3 24.14 9.39 10.06
C SER A 3 22.66 9.35 9.69
N LEU A 4 22.30 9.92 8.55
CA LEU A 4 21.00 9.78 7.88
C LEU A 4 20.67 8.30 7.49
N LEU A 5 21.43 7.33 8.00
CA LEU A 5 21.51 5.91 7.61
C LEU A 5 20.49 4.99 8.31
N HIS A 6 19.58 5.53 9.13
CA HIS A 6 18.61 4.71 9.90
C HIS A 6 17.18 5.24 9.79
N LEU A 7 16.84 5.85 8.65
CA LEU A 7 15.52 6.45 8.44
C LEU A 7 14.45 5.41 8.06
N HIS A 8 14.85 4.27 7.48
CA HIS A 8 13.90 3.28 6.98
C HIS A 8 13.01 2.66 8.08
N PRO A 9 13.52 2.18 9.23
CA PRO A 9 12.66 1.62 10.28
C PRO A 9 11.60 2.58 10.86
N PRO A 10 11.87 3.86 11.15
CA PRO A 10 10.83 4.77 11.61
C PRO A 10 9.86 5.21 10.49
N ILE A 11 10.30 5.27 9.24
CA ILE A 11 9.45 5.70 8.10
C ILE A 11 8.44 4.62 7.68
N VAL A 12 8.71 3.34 7.92
CA VAL A 12 7.82 2.23 7.48
C VAL A 12 6.52 2.08 8.28
N HIS A 13 6.44 2.58 9.50
CA HIS A 13 5.26 2.39 10.35
C HIS A 13 4.05 3.18 9.86
N PHE A 14 4.30 4.38 9.33
CA PHE A 14 3.26 5.27 8.83
C PHE A 14 2.50 4.73 7.59
N PRO A 15 3.16 4.25 6.51
CA PRO A 15 2.46 3.64 5.38
C PRO A 15 1.73 2.35 5.75
N VAL A 16 2.27 1.53 6.65
CA VAL A 16 1.63 0.29 7.13
C VAL A 16 0.26 0.60 7.75
N ALA A 17 0.22 1.52 8.72
CA ALA A 17 -1.02 1.88 9.39
C ALA A 17 -2.06 2.43 8.40
N LEU A 18 -1.65 3.34 7.52
CA LEU A 18 -2.54 3.96 6.54
C LEU A 18 -3.13 2.96 5.53
N LEU A 19 -2.32 2.04 5.00
CA LEU A 19 -2.78 1.06 4.01
C LEU A 19 -3.69 -0.01 4.63
N VAL A 20 -3.44 -0.41 5.88
CA VAL A 20 -4.34 -1.31 6.62
C VAL A 20 -5.67 -0.63 6.91
N VAL A 21 -5.65 0.61 7.41
CA VAL A 21 -6.86 1.39 7.68
C VAL A 21 -7.65 1.63 6.40
N ALA A 22 -6.99 1.97 5.30
CA ALA A 22 -7.62 2.13 4.00
C ALA A 22 -8.30 0.84 3.53
N SER A 23 -7.64 -0.30 3.70
CA SER A 23 -8.18 -1.60 3.28
C SER A 23 -9.40 -1.99 4.11
N ALA A 24 -9.33 -1.81 5.43
CA ALA A 24 -10.45 -2.06 6.33
C ALA A 24 -11.64 -1.13 6.04
N ALA A 25 -11.39 0.17 5.85
CA ALA A 25 -12.42 1.13 5.48
C ALA A 25 -13.06 0.78 4.12
N GLY A 26 -12.26 0.41 3.12
CA GLY A 26 -12.75 0.02 1.80
C GLY A 26 -13.62 -1.23 1.84
N LEU A 27 -13.19 -2.27 2.57
CA LEU A 27 -13.99 -3.48 2.78
C LEU A 27 -15.30 -3.20 3.54
N THR A 28 -15.25 -2.28 4.52
CA THR A 28 -16.45 -1.82 5.24
C THR A 28 -17.42 -1.12 4.29
N VAL A 29 -16.93 -0.28 3.38
CA VAL A 29 -17.75 0.35 2.33
C VAL A 29 -18.40 -0.69 1.42
N LEU A 30 -17.64 -1.70 0.99
CA LEU A 30 -18.10 -2.71 0.02
C LEU A 30 -19.15 -3.68 0.58
N TYR A 31 -19.15 -3.94 1.89
CA TYR A 31 -19.96 -5.02 2.47
C TYR A 31 -20.85 -4.61 3.64
N ILE A 32 -20.61 -3.46 4.27
CA ILE A 32 -21.30 -3.06 5.50
C ILE A 32 -22.07 -1.76 5.31
N THR A 33 -21.40 -0.67 4.94
CA THR A 33 -22.06 0.63 4.82
C THR A 33 -21.35 1.62 3.89
N PRO A 34 -22.05 2.20 2.89
CA PRO A 34 -21.42 3.06 1.86
C PRO A 34 -21.21 4.51 2.33
N ARG A 35 -20.94 4.74 3.61
CA ARG A 35 -20.86 6.09 4.18
C ARG A 35 -19.77 6.93 3.53
N ALA A 36 -20.05 8.22 3.32
CA ALA A 36 -19.14 9.15 2.66
C ALA A 36 -17.82 9.37 3.44
N ASP A 37 -17.88 9.36 4.77
CA ASP A 37 -16.69 9.46 5.63
C ASP A 37 -15.76 8.26 5.46
N LEU A 38 -16.28 7.04 5.38
CA LEU A 38 -15.50 5.82 5.12
C LEU A 38 -14.92 5.79 3.70
N ARG A 39 -15.66 6.28 2.70
CA ARG A 39 -15.13 6.45 1.33
C ARG A 39 -13.96 7.42 1.33
N ALA A 40 -14.11 8.58 1.96
CA ALA A 40 -13.05 9.57 2.09
C ALA A 40 -11.83 9.00 2.83
N LEU A 41 -12.04 8.31 3.96
CA LEU A 41 -10.98 7.64 4.73
C LEU A 41 -10.24 6.61 3.88
N THR A 42 -10.98 5.75 3.16
CA THR A 42 -10.40 4.74 2.25
C THR A 42 -9.43 5.39 1.27
N TRP A 43 -9.87 6.45 0.59
CA TRP A 43 -9.09 7.05 -0.47
C TRP A 43 -7.92 7.90 0.02
N TRP A 44 -8.12 8.71 1.06
CA TRP A 44 -7.05 9.55 1.59
C TRP A 44 -5.98 8.74 2.31
N ALA A 45 -6.37 7.76 3.13
CA ALA A 45 -5.41 6.89 3.78
C ALA A 45 -4.65 6.05 2.74
N MET A 46 -5.31 5.54 1.70
CA MET A 46 -4.63 4.78 0.64
C MET A 46 -3.63 5.63 -0.13
N LEU A 47 -4.01 6.85 -0.53
CA LEU A 47 -3.12 7.74 -1.27
C LEU A 47 -1.89 8.14 -0.44
N LEU A 48 -2.11 8.59 0.79
CA LEU A 48 -1.02 9.00 1.69
C LEU A 48 -0.14 7.80 2.05
N GLY A 49 -0.73 6.63 2.31
CA GLY A 49 -0.02 5.40 2.58
C GLY A 49 0.81 4.92 1.38
N TRP A 50 0.29 5.06 0.16
CA TRP A 50 1.01 4.72 -1.06
C TRP A 50 2.19 5.65 -1.32
N ILE A 51 2.01 6.96 -1.15
CA ILE A 51 3.11 7.95 -1.28
C ILE A 51 4.19 7.69 -0.22
N ALA A 52 3.80 7.49 1.04
CA ALA A 52 4.74 7.17 2.11
C ALA A 52 5.44 5.81 1.86
N GLY A 53 4.72 4.83 1.31
CA GLY A 53 5.26 3.54 0.91
C GLY A 53 6.31 3.66 -0.19
N LEU A 54 6.08 4.55 -1.17
CA LEU A 54 7.06 4.83 -2.23
C LEU A 54 8.36 5.39 -1.63
N VAL A 55 8.25 6.35 -0.70
CA VAL A 55 9.40 6.90 0.01
C VAL A 55 10.13 5.80 0.80
N ALA A 56 9.39 4.93 1.50
CA ALA A 56 9.96 3.82 2.25
C ALA A 56 10.70 2.80 1.36
N VAL A 57 10.15 2.47 0.18
CA VAL A 57 10.82 1.58 -0.79
C VAL A 57 12.09 2.23 -1.32
N LEU A 58 12.06 3.52 -1.67
CA LEU A 58 13.24 4.22 -2.17
C LEU A 58 14.36 4.29 -1.11
N THR A 59 14.02 4.56 0.15
CA THR A 59 15.00 4.59 1.24
C THR A 59 15.55 3.20 1.54
N GLY A 60 14.70 2.16 1.52
CA GLY A 60 15.14 0.77 1.74
C GLY A 60 16.07 0.25 0.65
N LEU A 61 15.77 0.53 -0.62
CA LEU A 61 16.65 0.19 -1.76
C LEU A 61 17.98 0.95 -1.70
N TRP A 62 17.97 2.19 -1.21
CA TRP A 62 19.18 2.96 -1.01
C TRP A 62 20.06 2.34 0.10
N ASP A 63 19.47 1.92 1.21
CA ASP A 63 20.22 1.27 2.30
C ASP A 63 20.77 -0.10 1.88
N GLN A 64 20.04 -0.83 1.04
CA GLN A 64 20.43 -2.16 0.55
C GLN A 64 21.78 -2.16 -0.18
N ARG A 65 22.18 -1.06 -0.84
CA ARG A 65 23.42 -0.99 -1.64
C ARG A 65 24.70 -1.29 -0.85
N ASN A 66 24.64 -1.15 0.48
CA ASN A 66 25.76 -1.36 1.38
C ASN A 66 25.78 -2.76 2.00
N LEU A 67 24.79 -3.61 1.72
CA LEU A 67 24.70 -4.95 2.29
C LEU A 67 25.51 -5.97 1.49
N ALA A 68 26.14 -6.91 2.21
CA ALA A 68 26.88 -8.01 1.58
C ALA A 68 25.98 -8.84 0.64
N PRO A 69 26.46 -9.20 -0.57
CA PRO A 69 25.70 -10.00 -1.53
C PRO A 69 25.21 -11.36 -1.00
N ASP A 70 25.95 -11.94 -0.07
CA ASP A 70 25.83 -13.30 0.46
C ASP A 70 25.37 -13.34 1.93
N ALA A 71 24.81 -12.24 2.44
CA ALA A 71 24.32 -12.16 3.81
C ALA A 71 23.32 -13.29 4.15
N PRO A 72 23.38 -13.89 5.35
CA PRO A 72 22.56 -15.05 5.71
C PRO A 72 21.04 -14.76 5.71
N PHE A 73 20.64 -13.49 5.80
CA PHE A 73 19.25 -13.03 5.76
C PHE A 73 18.74 -12.64 4.37
N ARG A 74 19.50 -12.93 3.30
CA ARG A 74 19.17 -12.52 1.91
C ARG A 74 17.75 -12.93 1.47
N SER A 75 17.31 -14.12 1.86
CA SER A 75 15.98 -14.63 1.51
C SER A 75 14.87 -13.79 2.15
N VAL A 76 14.99 -13.49 3.44
CA VAL A 76 14.06 -12.61 4.19
C VAL A 76 14.06 -11.20 3.62
N LEU A 77 15.25 -10.67 3.29
CA LEU A 77 15.40 -9.36 2.66
C LEU A 77 14.70 -9.29 1.30
N ASN A 78 14.90 -10.29 0.44
CA ASN A 78 14.26 -10.35 -0.87
C ASN A 78 12.74 -10.49 -0.77
N LEU A 79 12.23 -11.26 0.20
CA LEU A 79 10.80 -11.36 0.46
C LEU A 79 10.22 -10.02 0.94
N HIS A 80 10.92 -9.31 1.83
CA HIS A 80 10.51 -7.98 2.29
C HIS A 80 10.47 -6.97 1.13
N ILE A 81 11.53 -6.91 0.30
CA ILE A 81 11.59 -6.03 -0.88
C ILE A 81 10.49 -6.39 -1.88
N GLY A 82 10.34 -7.68 -2.19
CA GLY A 82 9.32 -8.17 -3.12
C GLY A 82 7.91 -7.82 -2.67
N ALA A 83 7.61 -8.00 -1.37
CA ALA A 83 6.34 -7.60 -0.78
C ALA A 83 6.13 -6.07 -0.86
N GLY A 84 7.17 -5.27 -0.58
CA GLY A 84 7.15 -3.81 -0.70
C GLY A 84 6.83 -3.33 -2.12
N LEU A 85 7.48 -3.92 -3.14
CA LEU A 85 7.20 -3.60 -4.55
C LEU A 85 5.79 -4.05 -4.98
N ALA A 86 5.37 -5.25 -4.56
CA ALA A 86 4.02 -5.75 -4.85
C ALA A 86 2.95 -4.85 -4.23
N LEU A 87 3.17 -4.32 -3.02
CA LEU A 87 2.28 -3.34 -2.39
C LEU A 87 2.10 -2.07 -3.23
N LEU A 88 3.20 -1.51 -3.74
CA LEU A 88 3.14 -0.33 -4.61
C LEU A 88 2.34 -0.60 -5.87
N LEU A 89 2.49 -1.78 -6.48
CA LEU A 89 1.73 -2.16 -7.67
C LEU A 89 0.24 -2.35 -7.36
N VAL A 90 -0.11 -3.07 -6.29
CA VAL A 90 -1.50 -3.36 -5.92
C VAL A 90 -2.27 -2.09 -5.59
N TYR A 91 -1.77 -1.29 -4.64
CA TYR A 91 -2.47 -0.06 -4.25
C TYR A 91 -2.36 1.03 -5.32
N GLY A 92 -1.24 1.10 -6.04
CA GLY A 92 -1.07 2.00 -7.18
C GLY A 92 -2.07 1.70 -8.29
N TRP A 93 -2.35 0.42 -8.56
CA TRP A 93 -3.36 0.01 -9.53
C TRP A 93 -4.77 0.43 -9.08
N ILE A 94 -5.15 0.22 -7.81
CA ILE A 94 -6.44 0.68 -7.29
C ILE A 94 -6.59 2.21 -7.46
N LEU A 95 -5.57 2.99 -7.06
CA LEU A 95 -5.56 4.44 -7.19
C LEU A 95 -5.62 4.89 -8.66
N TYR A 96 -4.93 4.19 -9.55
CA TYR A 96 -4.99 4.43 -10.99
C TYR A 96 -6.39 4.17 -11.55
N GLN A 97 -7.04 3.08 -11.15
CA GLN A 97 -8.42 2.78 -11.56
C GLN A 97 -9.40 3.84 -11.05
N ARG A 98 -9.23 4.32 -9.82
CA ARG A 98 -10.02 5.45 -9.30
C ARG A 98 -9.81 6.72 -10.12
N TRP A 99 -8.56 7.03 -10.47
CA TRP A 99 -8.25 8.18 -11.31
C TRP A 99 -8.92 8.07 -12.69
N LEU A 100 -8.84 6.90 -13.33
CA LEU A 100 -9.53 6.62 -14.59
C LEU A 100 -11.05 6.73 -14.45
N PHE A 101 -11.61 6.23 -13.34
CA PHE A 101 -13.04 6.31 -13.04
C PHE A 101 -13.52 7.77 -12.98
N HIS A 102 -12.75 8.67 -12.37
CA HIS A 102 -13.06 10.12 -12.33
C HIS A 102 -12.73 10.89 -13.62
N GLY A 103 -12.13 10.25 -14.62
CA GLY A 103 -11.82 10.90 -15.88
C GLY A 103 -13.08 11.36 -16.63
N ALA A 104 -13.02 12.55 -17.24
CA ALA A 104 -14.17 13.16 -17.94
C ALA A 104 -14.80 12.24 -19.00
N LYS A 105 -13.98 11.46 -19.71
CA LYS A 105 -14.47 10.47 -20.70
C LYS A 105 -15.26 9.33 -20.03
N ALA A 106 -14.77 8.81 -18.91
CA ALA A 106 -15.45 7.75 -18.16
C ALA A 106 -16.75 8.26 -17.53
N GLN A 107 -16.76 9.48 -16.99
CA GLN A 107 -17.97 10.14 -16.47
C GLN A 107 -19.05 10.30 -17.56
N ARG A 108 -18.68 10.82 -18.74
CA ARG A 108 -19.63 10.95 -19.87
C ARG A 108 -20.22 9.60 -20.28
N LYS A 109 -19.39 8.57 -20.40
CA LYS A 109 -19.85 7.21 -20.74
C LYS A 109 -20.83 6.66 -19.71
N ARG A 110 -20.58 6.91 -18.42
CA ARG A 110 -21.47 6.49 -17.33
C ARG A 110 -22.80 7.26 -17.33
N ALA A 111 -22.75 8.57 -17.54
CA ALA A 111 -23.95 9.41 -17.69
C ALA A 111 -24.81 8.97 -18.89
N GLN A 112 -24.18 8.69 -20.04
CA GLN A 112 -24.88 8.17 -21.23
C GLN A 112 -25.53 6.79 -20.99
N ALA A 113 -24.93 5.97 -20.13
CA ALA A 113 -25.47 4.68 -19.71
C ALA A 113 -26.51 4.78 -18.59
N GLY A 114 -26.87 6.00 -18.15
CA GLY A 114 -27.83 6.21 -17.05
C GLY A 114 -27.34 5.73 -15.68
N MET A 115 -26.02 5.54 -15.50
CA MET A 115 -25.45 5.09 -14.23
C MET A 115 -25.29 6.25 -13.26
N ASP A 116 -26.02 6.21 -12.14
CA ASP A 116 -25.89 7.13 -11.01
C ASP A 116 -24.97 6.54 -9.93
N VAL A 117 -23.66 6.52 -10.23
CA VAL A 117 -22.61 6.04 -9.32
C VAL A 117 -21.51 7.08 -9.26
N ASP A 118 -21.26 7.65 -8.08
CA ASP A 118 -20.29 8.74 -7.87
C ASP A 118 -18.89 8.26 -7.47
N ASP A 119 -18.76 7.02 -6.94
CA ASP A 119 -17.51 6.45 -6.44
C ASP A 119 -17.26 5.04 -6.97
N LEU A 120 -16.00 4.71 -7.26
CA LEU A 120 -15.58 3.39 -7.75
C LEU A 120 -15.90 2.27 -6.77
N LEU A 121 -15.85 2.53 -5.46
CA LEU A 121 -16.23 1.57 -4.41
C LEU A 121 -17.72 1.18 -4.45
N LEU A 122 -18.55 1.99 -5.10
CA LEU A 122 -19.99 1.73 -5.21
C LEU A 122 -20.37 1.07 -6.52
N LEU A 123 -19.40 0.83 -7.42
CA LEU A 123 -19.65 0.19 -8.70
C LEU A 123 -19.74 -1.34 -8.53
N PRO A 124 -20.91 -1.98 -8.80
CA PRO A 124 -21.08 -3.42 -8.56
C PRO A 124 -20.11 -4.30 -9.35
N SER A 125 -19.79 -3.91 -10.58
CA SER A 125 -18.80 -4.62 -11.41
C SER A 125 -17.37 -4.52 -10.87
N ALA A 126 -17.11 -3.58 -9.95
CA ALA A 126 -15.81 -3.42 -9.32
C ALA A 126 -15.65 -4.17 -8.00
N GLN A 127 -16.76 -4.55 -7.36
CA GLN A 127 -16.77 -5.07 -6.00
C GLN A 127 -15.83 -6.26 -5.79
N LEU A 128 -15.88 -7.26 -6.67
CA LEU A 128 -15.10 -8.49 -6.51
C LEU A 128 -13.59 -8.23 -6.64
N TRP A 129 -13.17 -7.53 -7.69
CA TRP A 129 -11.74 -7.30 -7.91
C TRP A 129 -11.16 -6.29 -6.92
N LEU A 130 -11.93 -5.29 -6.49
CA LEU A 130 -11.53 -4.37 -5.42
C LEU A 130 -11.32 -5.15 -4.12
N THR A 131 -12.24 -6.04 -3.77
CA THR A 131 -12.11 -6.90 -2.58
C THR A 131 -10.84 -7.73 -2.65
N ALA A 132 -10.60 -8.40 -3.78
CA ALA A 132 -9.40 -9.21 -3.97
C ALA A 132 -8.12 -8.38 -3.79
N LEU A 133 -8.05 -7.18 -4.36
CA LEU A 133 -6.87 -6.32 -4.25
C LEU A 133 -6.71 -5.71 -2.85
N LEU A 134 -7.79 -5.33 -2.17
CA LEU A 134 -7.72 -4.79 -0.80
C LEU A 134 -7.26 -5.87 0.19
N VAL A 135 -7.77 -7.10 0.06
CA VAL A 135 -7.34 -8.24 0.87
C VAL A 135 -5.90 -8.61 0.56
N ALA A 136 -5.54 -8.74 -0.72
CA ALA A 136 -4.17 -9.04 -1.13
C ALA A 136 -3.19 -7.96 -0.64
N GLY A 137 -3.55 -6.68 -0.77
CA GLY A 137 -2.78 -5.56 -0.25
C GLY A 137 -2.58 -5.66 1.26
N ALA A 138 -3.63 -5.90 2.04
CA ALA A 138 -3.53 -6.04 3.50
C ALA A 138 -2.62 -7.22 3.90
N LEU A 139 -2.74 -8.36 3.24
CA LEU A 139 -1.87 -9.51 3.47
C LEU A 139 -0.41 -9.22 3.14
N LEU A 140 -0.15 -8.50 2.04
CA LEU A 140 1.20 -8.06 1.67
C LEU A 140 1.78 -7.07 2.70
N VAL A 141 0.95 -6.20 3.29
CA VAL A 141 1.39 -5.28 4.37
C VAL A 141 1.87 -6.09 5.57
N LEU A 142 1.09 -7.10 5.99
CA LEU A 142 1.46 -7.97 7.11
C LEU A 142 2.74 -8.76 6.82
N LEU A 143 2.85 -9.33 5.61
CA LEU A 143 4.04 -10.06 5.17
C LEU A 143 5.28 -9.16 5.16
N SER A 144 5.18 -7.96 4.58
CA SER A 144 6.27 -7.00 4.54
C SER A 144 6.68 -6.57 5.95
N GLY A 145 5.72 -6.24 6.81
CA GLY A 145 5.95 -5.83 8.20
C GLY A 145 6.62 -6.93 9.03
N TRP A 146 6.17 -8.18 8.89
CA TRP A 146 6.78 -9.33 9.57
C TRP A 146 8.25 -9.54 9.16
N ASN A 147 8.53 -9.57 7.85
CA ASN A 147 9.90 -9.75 7.37
C ASN A 147 10.79 -8.55 7.72
N GLY A 148 10.25 -7.33 7.68
CA GLY A 148 10.95 -6.12 8.14
C GLY A 148 11.30 -6.21 9.62
N GLY A 149 10.38 -6.67 10.46
CA GLY A 149 10.64 -6.95 11.87
C GLY A 149 11.74 -7.99 12.07
N GLN A 150 11.74 -9.08 11.32
CA GLN A 150 12.82 -10.08 11.39
C GLN A 150 14.19 -9.47 11.03
N LEU A 151 14.27 -8.68 9.96
CA LEU A 151 15.52 -8.02 9.54
C LEU A 151 16.08 -7.12 10.66
N VAL A 152 15.21 -6.38 11.35
CA VAL A 152 15.62 -5.47 12.43
C VAL A 152 15.93 -6.22 13.72
N TYR A 153 14.99 -7.02 14.23
CA TYR A 153 15.05 -7.57 15.58
C TYR A 153 15.86 -8.86 15.70
N VAL A 154 16.01 -9.64 14.62
CA VAL A 154 16.81 -10.87 14.62
C VAL A 154 18.18 -10.64 13.99
N TRP A 155 18.23 -9.90 12.88
CA TRP A 155 19.45 -9.77 12.08
C TRP A 155 20.20 -8.45 12.28
N GLY A 156 19.63 -7.50 13.03
CA GLY A 156 20.28 -6.22 13.30
C GLY A 156 20.48 -5.34 12.06
N VAL A 157 19.70 -5.55 11.00
CA VAL A 157 19.84 -4.80 9.75
C VAL A 157 19.40 -3.35 9.98
N ASN A 158 20.28 -2.41 9.66
CA ASN A 158 20.05 -0.96 9.80
C ASN A 158 19.64 -0.52 11.22
N VAL A 159 20.11 -1.20 12.25
CA VAL A 159 20.15 -0.69 13.63
C VAL A 159 21.63 -0.46 13.97
N GLY A 160 22.05 0.80 13.94
CA GLY A 160 23.47 1.17 13.96
C GLY A 160 24.32 0.46 15.02
N GLY A 161 25.48 -0.02 14.59
CA GLY A 161 26.62 -0.32 15.44
C GLY A 161 27.56 0.86 15.52
#